data_AF-A0A7K2W8Q6-F1
#
_entry.id   AF-A0A7K2W8Q6-F1
#
_cell.length_a   1.000
_cell.length_b   1.000
_cell.length_c   1.000
_cell.angle_alpha   90.00
_cell.angle_beta   90.00
_cell.angle_gamma   90.00
#
_symmetry.space_group_name_H-M   'P 1'
#
loop_
_entity.id
_entity.type
_entity.pdbx_description
1 polymer ?
#
loop_
_entity_poly.entity_id
_entity_poly.type
_entity_poly.pdbx_seq_one_letter_code
_entity_poly.pdbx_strand_id
1 'polypeptide(L)'
;HVEDLHDEILQLLAEVAPKASEVPLFSTVTGDWLDTTVMDAGYWFRSLRGRVLFADAIRGLLDTEHRAFIEVSSHPVLAMSVQDMIDDAGVVGVASGTLRRDNGGLDRFLLSAAQVFVRGVQVDWAPLFEGTGATRVDLPTYAFQHERYWNDRAVVDRSASAPMDAEFWAAVEQADVSALTEALGTDEESVAAILPGLASWRRTRGERSTVDSWRYRVIWEPLAQIPRATLDGTWLLVSAGGVDDDVAEVLEAGGAEVRHLVLDETCTDPAVLREHLTDTDGLTGIVSVLADAEEDCVRHPGLTLGLALSVSLAQALGEADVTAPLWFLTRGAFSTGPSDTVTRPLQSQIAGLGWTVAVEHPRRWGGVVDLPEAPAPQQATSAPSRRPAHTLAAPAESPSTSSTRTS
;
A
#
# COMPACT_ATOMS: atom_id res chain seq x y z
N HIS A 1 54.11 10.69 31.38
CA HIS A 1 54.00 11.12 29.97
C HIS A 1 52.93 12.17 29.75
N VAL A 2 51.63 11.93 29.95
CA VAL A 2 50.62 13.03 29.84
C VAL A 2 50.67 13.98 31.05
N GLU A 3 50.96 13.45 32.24
CA GLU A 3 51.06 14.25 33.48
C GLU A 3 52.12 15.37 33.39
N ASP A 4 53.22 15.09 32.68
CA ASP A 4 54.36 16.01 32.53
C ASP A 4 54.00 17.25 31.69
N LEU A 5 52.87 17.21 30.98
CA LEU A 5 52.36 18.28 30.12
C LEU A 5 51.26 19.11 30.81
N HIS A 6 50.95 18.86 32.08
CA HIS A 6 49.85 19.54 32.78
C HIS A 6 49.97 21.06 32.73
N ASP A 7 51.06 21.61 33.27
CA ASP A 7 51.25 23.06 33.37
C ASP A 7 51.39 23.71 31.98
N GLU A 8 51.99 23.00 31.02
CA GLU A 8 52.12 23.45 29.63
C GLU A 8 50.74 23.57 28.95
N ILE A 9 49.87 22.56 29.09
CA ILE A 9 48.51 22.59 28.53
C ILE A 9 47.68 23.70 29.17
N LEU A 10 47.77 23.86 30.50
CA LEU A 10 47.07 24.92 31.21
C LEU A 10 47.50 26.30 30.73
N GLN A 11 48.80 26.49 30.51
CA GLN A 11 49.35 27.75 30.02
C GLN A 11 48.96 28.03 28.56
N LEU A 12 49.07 27.03 27.67
CA LEU A 12 48.75 27.18 26.25
C LEU A 12 47.26 27.48 25.99
N LEU A 13 46.37 26.91 26.81
CA LEU A 13 44.93 27.09 26.67
C LEU A 13 44.36 28.21 27.56
N ALA A 14 45.19 28.94 28.31
CA ALA A 14 44.73 29.94 29.27
C ALA A 14 43.88 31.07 28.65
N GLU A 15 44.13 31.42 27.38
CA GLU A 15 43.40 32.47 26.66
C GLU A 15 42.14 31.93 25.95
N VAL A 16 41.91 30.61 25.94
CA VAL A 16 40.75 30.00 25.29
C VAL A 16 39.55 30.05 26.23
N ALA A 17 38.60 30.94 25.94
CA ALA A 17 37.36 31.05 26.68
C ALA A 17 36.27 30.12 26.11
N PRO A 18 35.84 29.09 26.86
CA PRO A 18 34.72 28.23 26.45
C PRO A 18 33.40 29.01 26.37
N LYS A 19 32.50 28.56 25.50
CA LYS A 19 31.17 29.16 25.30
C LYS A 19 30.09 28.07 25.32
N ALA A 20 28.85 28.49 25.58
CA ALA A 20 27.69 27.63 25.42
C ALA A 20 27.56 27.20 23.95
N SER A 21 27.41 25.89 23.73
CA SER A 21 27.21 25.28 22.43
C SER A 21 25.73 25.32 22.06
N GLU A 22 25.44 25.55 20.78
CA GLU A 22 24.08 25.41 20.24
C GLU A 22 23.65 23.94 20.12
N VAL A 23 24.63 23.05 19.96
CA VAL A 23 24.41 21.60 19.93
C VAL A 23 24.73 21.03 21.32
N PRO A 24 23.78 20.34 21.98
CA PRO A 24 24.03 19.68 23.26
C PRO A 24 25.20 18.71 23.21
N LEU A 25 26.06 18.71 24.23
CA LEU A 25 27.22 17.85 24.33
C LEU A 25 27.03 16.84 25.46
N PHE A 26 27.04 15.55 25.13
CA PHE A 26 27.14 14.47 26.11
C PHE A 26 28.62 14.12 26.31
N SER A 27 29.18 14.38 27.48
CA SER A 27 30.62 14.26 27.70
C SER A 27 31.01 12.82 28.05
N THR A 28 31.99 12.29 27.33
CA THR A 28 32.64 11.01 27.67
C THR A 28 33.63 11.14 28.81
N VAL A 29 33.88 12.35 29.34
CA VAL A 29 34.72 12.58 30.52
C VAL A 29 33.87 12.49 31.79
N THR A 30 32.66 13.06 31.78
CA THR A 30 31.75 13.06 32.95
C THR A 30 30.67 11.99 32.89
N GLY A 31 30.33 11.48 31.69
CA GLY A 31 29.26 10.50 31.49
C GLY A 31 27.85 11.10 31.53
N ASP A 32 27.70 12.40 31.29
CA ASP A 32 26.42 13.12 31.32
C ASP A 32 26.43 14.31 30.35
N TRP A 33 25.27 14.93 30.14
CA TRP A 33 25.12 16.21 29.46
C TRP A 33 25.97 17.29 30.14
N LEU A 34 26.75 18.02 29.35
CA LEU A 34 27.72 18.99 29.83
C LEU A 34 27.36 20.40 29.38
N ASP A 35 27.35 21.35 30.32
CA ASP A 35 27.44 22.76 29.99
C ASP A 35 28.84 23.06 29.43
N THR A 36 28.92 23.35 28.12
CA THR A 36 30.19 23.53 27.44
C THR A 36 30.97 24.77 27.88
N THR A 37 30.38 25.66 28.67
CA THR A 37 31.10 26.79 29.29
C THR A 37 32.14 26.35 30.32
N VAL A 38 32.11 25.10 30.78
CA VAL A 38 33.09 24.54 31.73
C VAL A 38 34.27 23.84 31.03
N MET A 39 34.32 23.84 29.69
CA MET A 39 35.38 23.19 28.90
C MET A 39 36.67 24.04 28.84
N ASP A 40 37.17 24.40 30.03
CA ASP A 40 38.41 25.15 30.24
C ASP A 40 39.67 24.29 30.02
N ALA A 41 40.85 24.89 30.16
CA ALA A 41 42.12 24.17 30.04
C ALA A 41 42.21 22.94 30.97
N GLY A 42 41.63 23.03 32.16
CA GLY A 42 41.58 21.93 33.11
C GLY A 42 40.68 20.78 32.62
N TYR A 43 39.56 21.09 31.98
CA TYR A 43 38.70 20.08 31.33
C TYR A 43 39.46 19.34 30.22
N TRP A 44 40.16 20.07 29.34
CA TRP A 44 40.91 19.45 28.25
C TRP A 44 42.05 18.57 28.77
N PHE A 45 42.76 19.00 29.81
CA PHE A 45 43.74 18.14 30.47
C PHE A 45 43.08 16.88 31.07
N ARG A 46 41.96 17.01 31.78
CA ARG A 46 41.20 15.86 32.31
C ARG A 46 40.74 14.92 31.20
N SER A 47 40.32 15.44 30.05
CA SER A 47 39.91 14.65 28.89
C SER A 47 41.08 13.83 28.33
N LEU A 48 42.27 14.44 28.22
CA LEU A 48 43.49 13.78 27.74
C LEU A 48 44.02 12.73 28.73
N ARG A 49 43.87 12.98 30.03
CA ARG A 49 44.48 12.14 31.08
C ARG A 49 43.55 11.08 31.65
N GLY A 50 42.26 11.38 31.71
CA GLY A 50 41.22 10.60 32.35
C GLY A 50 40.77 9.40 31.52
N ARG A 51 39.95 8.54 32.14
CA ARG A 51 39.29 7.44 31.44
C ARG A 51 38.17 7.99 30.57
N VAL A 52 38.16 7.63 29.29
CA VAL A 52 37.06 7.92 28.38
C VAL A 52 35.92 6.93 28.64
N LEU A 53 34.79 7.43 29.15
CA LEU A 53 33.57 6.68 29.44
C LEU A 53 32.71 6.47 28.18
N PHE A 54 33.33 6.03 27.08
CA PHE A 54 32.67 5.98 25.76
C PHE A 54 31.46 5.04 25.75
N ALA A 55 31.65 3.80 26.21
CA ALA A 55 30.56 2.81 26.24
C ALA A 55 29.40 3.25 27.15
N ASP A 56 29.72 3.86 28.29
CA ASP A 56 28.71 4.35 29.23
C ASP A 56 27.94 5.54 28.63
N ALA A 57 28.62 6.41 27.89
CA ALA A 57 27.98 7.51 27.16
C ALA A 57 27.04 7.01 26.05
N ILE A 58 27.45 6.02 25.27
CA ILE A 58 26.57 5.43 24.25
C ILE A 58 25.34 4.79 24.90
N ARG A 59 25.50 4.03 26.00
CA ARG A 59 24.36 3.46 26.74
C ARG A 59 23.43 4.55 27.28
N GLY A 60 23.96 5.59 27.91
CA GLY A 60 23.13 6.71 28.40
C GLY A 60 22.36 7.43 27.29
N LEU A 61 22.95 7.55 26.09
CA LEU A 61 22.25 8.09 24.92
C LEU A 61 21.16 7.13 24.39
N LEU A 62 21.40 5.81 24.41
CA LEU A 62 20.39 4.82 24.06
C LEU A 62 19.22 4.81 25.06
N ASP A 63 19.50 4.95 26.36
CA ASP A 63 18.48 5.04 27.42
C ASP A 63 17.61 6.30 27.28
N THR A 64 18.14 7.35 26.65
CA THR A 64 17.43 8.61 26.35
C THR A 64 16.89 8.68 24.91
N GLU A 65 16.62 7.52 24.32
CA GLU A 65 15.96 7.36 23.00
C GLU A 65 16.75 7.84 21.77
N HIS A 66 18.06 8.10 21.90
CA HIS A 66 18.88 8.37 20.71
C HIS A 66 19.11 7.08 19.91
N ARG A 67 18.90 7.13 18.59
CA ARG A 67 18.98 5.95 17.70
C ARG A 67 19.90 6.11 16.50
N ALA A 68 20.43 7.31 16.26
CA ALA A 68 21.31 7.59 15.13
C ALA A 68 22.66 8.12 15.63
N PHE A 69 23.74 7.40 15.30
CA PHE A 69 25.10 7.74 15.70
C PHE A 69 25.99 7.91 14.46
N ILE A 70 26.48 9.14 14.26
CA ILE A 70 27.31 9.49 13.11
C ILE A 70 28.74 9.76 13.56
N GLU A 71 29.68 8.91 13.17
CA GLU A 71 31.10 9.10 13.39
C GLU A 71 31.66 10.09 12.36
N VAL A 72 31.93 11.32 12.80
CA VAL A 72 32.54 12.35 11.98
C VAL A 72 34.05 12.15 11.95
N SER A 73 34.54 11.45 10.94
CA SER A 73 35.96 11.15 10.80
C SER A 73 36.37 10.94 9.34
N SER A 74 37.68 10.96 9.06
CA SER A 74 38.23 10.61 7.74
C SER A 74 38.15 9.10 7.44
N HIS A 75 37.88 8.29 8.47
CA HIS A 75 37.68 6.84 8.37
C HIS A 75 37.04 6.32 9.66
N PRO A 76 35.89 5.61 9.59
CA PRO A 76 35.22 5.15 10.79
C PRO A 76 36.01 4.06 11.51
N VAL A 77 36.20 4.23 12.81
CA VAL A 77 36.84 3.25 13.69
C VAL A 77 35.89 2.78 14.80
N LEU A 78 34.90 3.60 15.16
CA LEU A 78 33.99 3.36 16.29
C LEU A 78 32.61 2.87 15.83
N ALA A 79 32.20 3.17 14.59
CA ALA A 79 30.87 2.86 14.08
C ALA A 79 30.45 1.38 14.29
N MET A 80 31.36 0.43 14.10
CA MET A 80 31.08 -0.99 14.34
C MET A 80 30.80 -1.28 15.82
N SER A 81 31.65 -0.81 16.73
CA SER A 81 31.44 -1.00 18.18
C SER A 81 30.19 -0.31 18.69
N VAL A 82 29.81 0.83 18.11
CA VAL A 82 28.54 1.50 18.45
C VAL A 82 27.36 0.68 17.94
N GLN A 83 27.44 0.11 16.74
CA GLN A 83 26.39 -0.79 16.23
C GLN A 83 26.24 -2.03 17.11
N ASP A 84 27.34 -2.65 17.55
CA ASP A 84 27.30 -3.80 18.46
C ASP A 84 26.59 -3.44 19.79
N MET A 85 26.79 -2.22 20.32
CA MET A 85 26.12 -1.75 21.53
C MET A 85 24.62 -1.50 21.31
N ILE A 86 24.22 -1.00 20.13
CA ILE A 86 22.82 -0.84 19.74
C ILE A 86 22.13 -2.21 19.71
N ASP A 87 22.79 -3.18 19.08
CA ASP A 87 22.26 -4.53 18.90
C ASP A 87 22.16 -5.27 20.26
N ASP A 88 23.16 -5.14 21.13
CA ASP A 88 23.16 -5.68 22.51
C ASP A 88 22.04 -5.08 23.38
N ALA A 89 21.74 -3.79 23.17
CA ALA A 89 20.61 -3.13 23.84
C ALA A 89 19.23 -3.56 23.31
N GLY A 90 19.17 -4.33 22.22
CA GLY A 90 17.93 -4.83 21.64
C GLY A 90 17.03 -3.74 21.04
N VAL A 91 17.60 -2.60 20.66
CA VAL A 91 16.86 -1.47 20.08
C VAL A 91 17.21 -1.28 18.60
N VAL A 92 16.26 -0.75 17.83
CA VAL A 92 16.49 -0.44 16.41
C VAL A 92 17.23 0.90 16.30
N GLY A 93 18.47 0.88 15.81
CA GLY A 93 19.28 2.07 15.60
C GLY A 93 20.35 1.88 14.52
N VAL A 94 21.03 2.98 14.17
CA VAL A 94 22.07 3.00 13.14
C VAL A 94 23.32 3.72 13.62
N ALA A 95 24.48 3.08 13.42
CA ALA A 95 25.78 3.72 13.48
C ALA A 95 26.42 3.78 12.08
N SER A 96 26.94 4.94 11.69
CA SER A 96 27.63 5.12 10.40
C SER A 96 28.74 6.16 10.49
N GLY A 97 29.69 6.13 9.57
CA GLY A 97 30.76 7.14 9.45
C GLY A 97 30.52 8.11 8.31
N THR A 98 31.17 9.29 8.34
CA THR A 98 31.03 10.30 7.28
C THR A 98 31.91 10.04 6.05
N LEU A 99 33.19 9.71 6.24
CA LEU A 99 34.15 9.48 5.15
C LEU A 99 34.83 8.12 5.26
N ARG A 100 35.61 7.71 4.26
CA ARG A 100 36.41 6.48 4.29
C ARG A 100 37.85 6.76 3.88
N ARG A 101 38.77 5.93 4.39
CA ARG A 101 40.17 5.94 3.97
C ARG A 101 40.26 5.83 2.45
N ASP A 102 41.06 6.70 1.85
CA ASP A 102 41.31 6.79 0.40
C ASP A 102 40.04 7.02 -0.45
N ASN A 103 38.93 7.43 0.19
CA ASN A 103 37.66 7.71 -0.46
C ASN A 103 36.95 8.83 0.30
N GLY A 104 37.44 10.06 0.12
CA GLY A 104 36.88 11.27 0.70
C GLY A 104 35.99 12.05 -0.27
N GLY A 105 35.72 13.31 0.06
CA GLY A 105 34.95 14.22 -0.80
C GLY A 105 33.44 14.14 -0.63
N LEU A 106 32.75 15.01 -1.38
CA LEU A 106 31.31 15.21 -1.24
C LEU A 106 30.51 13.96 -1.65
N ASP A 107 30.94 13.24 -2.69
CA ASP A 107 30.26 12.01 -3.15
C ASP A 107 30.21 10.95 -2.06
N ARG A 108 31.34 10.72 -1.36
CA ARG A 108 31.37 9.78 -0.22
C ARG A 108 30.50 10.26 0.94
N PHE A 109 30.54 11.56 1.23
CA PHE A 109 29.74 12.14 2.30
C PHE A 109 28.23 11.97 2.01
N LEU A 110 27.80 12.32 0.79
CA LEU A 110 26.41 12.15 0.33
C LEU A 110 25.99 10.69 0.33
N LEU A 111 26.86 9.77 -0.09
CA LEU A 111 26.59 8.34 0.00
C LEU A 111 26.40 7.89 1.46
N SER A 112 27.18 8.42 2.39
CA SER A 112 27.04 8.10 3.82
C SER A 112 25.73 8.66 4.41
N ALA A 113 25.34 9.87 4.00
CA ALA A 113 24.04 10.46 4.34
C ALA A 113 22.87 9.64 3.76
N ALA A 114 22.97 9.21 2.51
CA ALA A 114 21.97 8.35 1.88
C ALA A 114 21.85 6.99 2.58
N GLN A 115 22.97 6.41 3.03
CA GLN A 115 23.00 5.15 3.77
C GLN A 115 22.26 5.20 5.10
N VAL A 116 22.30 6.33 5.81
CA VAL A 116 21.51 6.50 7.04
C VAL A 116 20.06 6.89 6.75
N PHE A 117 19.82 7.63 5.66
CA PHE A 117 18.47 7.96 5.20
C PHE A 117 17.63 6.72 4.88
N VAL A 118 18.18 5.77 4.13
CA VAL A 118 17.49 4.51 3.82
C VAL A 118 17.30 3.60 5.05
N ARG A 119 17.97 3.92 6.17
CA ARG A 119 17.79 3.26 7.47
C ARG A 119 16.83 4.02 8.40
N GLY A 120 16.12 5.01 7.88
CA GLY A 120 15.04 5.72 8.58
C GLY A 120 15.45 7.05 9.23
N VAL A 121 16.71 7.47 9.13
CA VAL A 121 17.15 8.78 9.63
C VAL A 121 16.65 9.87 8.69
N GLN A 122 15.93 10.86 9.20
CA GLN A 122 15.54 12.01 8.39
C GLN A 122 16.77 12.84 8.03
N VAL A 123 16.98 13.06 6.73
CA VAL A 123 18.05 13.91 6.20
C VAL A 123 17.39 15.02 5.40
N ASP A 124 17.68 16.26 5.77
CA ASP A 124 17.25 17.41 4.99
C ASP A 124 18.17 17.58 3.78
N TRP A 125 17.62 17.32 2.60
CA TRP A 125 18.33 17.47 1.32
C TRP A 125 18.19 18.87 0.72
N ALA A 126 17.34 19.75 1.27
CA ALA A 126 17.09 21.07 0.70
C ALA A 126 18.37 21.94 0.58
N PRO A 127 19.29 21.97 1.57
CA PRO A 127 20.54 22.73 1.45
C PRO A 127 21.44 22.30 0.28
N LEU A 128 21.34 21.04 -0.16
CA LEU A 128 22.14 20.53 -1.28
C LEU A 128 21.71 21.15 -2.63
N PHE A 129 20.44 21.52 -2.75
CA PHE A 129 19.85 22.03 -4.00
C PHE A 129 19.66 23.54 -4.01
N GLU A 130 19.96 24.24 -2.91
CA GLU A 130 19.83 25.69 -2.82
C GLU A 130 20.68 26.39 -3.90
N GLY A 131 20.07 27.33 -4.63
CA GLY A 131 20.75 28.08 -5.69
C GLY A 131 21.03 27.31 -6.99
N THR A 132 20.70 26.02 -7.07
CA THR A 132 20.95 25.19 -8.27
C THR A 132 19.85 25.29 -9.33
N GLY A 133 18.66 25.78 -8.97
CA GLY A 133 17.49 25.79 -9.85
C GLY A 133 16.83 24.41 -10.04
N ALA A 134 17.22 23.41 -9.24
CA ALA A 134 16.62 22.08 -9.28
C ALA A 134 15.11 22.12 -8.95
N THR A 135 14.32 21.34 -9.68
CA THR A 135 12.89 21.14 -9.45
C THR A 135 12.62 19.71 -9.00
N ARG A 136 11.60 19.53 -8.14
CA ARG A 136 11.10 18.19 -7.83
C ARG A 136 10.37 17.65 -9.04
N VAL A 137 10.69 16.43 -9.43
CA VAL A 137 10.02 15.68 -10.48
C VAL A 137 9.44 14.42 -9.88
N ASP A 138 8.30 13.98 -10.39
CA ASP A 138 7.74 12.70 -10.00
C ASP A 138 8.68 11.57 -10.44
N LEU A 139 9.07 10.73 -9.49
CA LEU A 139 9.75 9.49 -9.83
C LEU A 139 8.76 8.57 -10.54
N PRO A 140 9.22 7.75 -11.50
CA PRO A 140 8.41 6.66 -12.01
C PRO A 140 7.80 5.90 -10.84
N THR A 141 6.51 5.58 -10.93
CA THR A 141 5.82 4.78 -9.92
C THR A 141 6.63 3.53 -9.62
N TYR A 142 6.63 3.09 -8.36
CA TYR A 142 7.31 1.87 -7.91
C TYR A 142 7.25 0.79 -8.98
N ALA A 143 8.40 0.25 -9.38
CA ALA A 143 8.45 -0.87 -10.30
C ALA A 143 7.84 -2.06 -9.56
N PHE A 144 6.52 -2.22 -9.66
CA PHE A 144 5.81 -3.33 -9.07
C PHE A 144 6.55 -4.61 -9.48
N GLN A 145 7.01 -5.36 -8.48
CA GLN A 145 7.32 -6.76 -8.71
C GLN A 145 5.97 -7.40 -9.04
N HIS A 146 5.69 -7.51 -10.34
CA HIS A 146 4.45 -8.07 -10.85
C HIS A 146 4.44 -9.57 -10.53
N GLU A 147 4.16 -9.91 -9.28
CA GLU A 147 3.77 -11.25 -8.88
C GLU A 147 2.28 -11.41 -9.16
N ARG A 148 1.95 -12.48 -9.85
CA ARG A 148 0.59 -12.79 -10.26
C ARG A 148 -0.18 -13.37 -9.06
N TYR A 149 -0.78 -12.48 -8.26
CA TYR A 149 -1.74 -12.86 -7.22
C TYR A 149 -3.15 -12.99 -7.78
N TRP A 150 -3.30 -13.79 -8.83
CA TRP A 150 -4.61 -14.13 -9.37
C TRP A 150 -5.09 -15.45 -8.76
N ASN A 151 -6.40 -15.58 -8.53
CA ASN A 151 -7.00 -16.89 -8.29
C ASN A 151 -6.98 -17.63 -9.62
N ASP A 152 -5.82 -18.19 -9.95
CA ASP A 152 -5.63 -18.99 -11.14
C ASP A 152 -6.46 -20.26 -10.98
N ARG A 153 -7.71 -20.19 -11.46
CA ARG A 153 -8.42 -21.39 -11.88
C ARG A 153 -7.45 -22.13 -12.78
N ALA A 154 -7.08 -23.36 -12.41
CA ALA A 154 -6.23 -24.21 -13.22
C ALA A 154 -6.82 -24.27 -14.63
N VAL A 155 -6.27 -23.47 -15.54
CA VAL A 155 -6.57 -23.57 -16.94
C VAL A 155 -5.99 -24.90 -17.31
N VAL A 156 -6.86 -25.89 -17.54
CA VAL A 156 -6.46 -27.12 -18.20
C VAL A 156 -5.99 -26.68 -19.57
N ASP A 157 -4.68 -26.57 -19.72
CA ASP A 157 -4.04 -26.20 -20.97
C ASP A 157 -4.43 -27.23 -22.01
N ARG A 158 -5.31 -26.83 -22.94
CA ARG A 158 -5.69 -27.63 -24.11
C ARG A 158 -4.78 -27.33 -25.30
N SER A 159 -3.64 -26.67 -25.08
CA SER A 159 -2.63 -26.39 -26.10
C SER A 159 -1.27 -27.01 -25.77
N ALA A 160 -1.24 -28.32 -25.48
CA ALA A 160 -0.03 -29.07 -25.72
C ALA A 160 0.23 -29.09 -27.25
N SER A 161 1.07 -28.18 -27.76
CA SER A 161 1.65 -28.36 -29.09
C SER A 161 2.43 -29.68 -29.08
N ALA A 162 2.36 -30.46 -30.16
CA ALA A 162 3.11 -31.71 -30.24
C ALA A 162 4.60 -31.44 -29.99
N PRO A 163 5.35 -32.34 -29.32
CA PRO A 163 6.77 -32.13 -29.01
C PRO A 163 7.62 -31.74 -30.23
N MET A 164 7.25 -32.27 -31.40
CA MET A 164 7.89 -32.01 -32.69
C MET A 164 7.73 -30.55 -33.16
N ASP A 165 6.63 -29.88 -32.82
CA ASP A 165 6.44 -28.46 -33.14
C ASP A 165 7.35 -27.57 -32.26
N ALA A 166 7.59 -27.97 -31.01
CA ALA A 166 8.42 -27.21 -30.08
C ALA A 166 9.90 -27.23 -30.47
N GLU A 167 10.43 -28.39 -30.86
CA GLU A 167 11.81 -28.55 -31.34
C GLU A 167 12.07 -27.72 -32.62
N PHE A 168 11.13 -27.75 -33.57
CA PHE A 168 11.21 -26.95 -34.79
C PHE A 168 11.27 -25.45 -34.49
N TRP A 169 10.37 -24.93 -33.64
CA TRP A 169 10.36 -23.50 -33.32
C TRP A 169 11.57 -23.06 -32.49
N ALA A 170 12.11 -23.93 -31.63
CA ALA A 170 13.35 -23.65 -30.90
C ALA A 170 14.55 -23.48 -31.86
N ALA A 171 14.65 -24.32 -32.89
CA ALA A 171 15.69 -24.20 -33.91
C ALA A 171 15.54 -22.91 -34.74
N VAL A 172 14.31 -22.50 -35.07
CA VAL A 172 14.02 -21.22 -35.73
C VAL A 172 14.45 -20.02 -34.86
N GLU A 173 14.17 -20.07 -33.54
CA GLU A 173 14.48 -18.97 -32.62
C GLU A 173 15.98 -18.85 -32.31
N GLN A 174 16.71 -19.97 -32.27
CA GLN A 174 18.16 -20.03 -32.05
C GLN A 174 18.98 -19.78 -33.34
N ALA A 175 18.29 -19.61 -34.48
CA ALA A 175 18.90 -19.51 -35.80
C ALA A 175 19.80 -20.71 -36.17
N ASP A 176 19.38 -21.93 -35.81
CA ASP A 176 20.11 -23.17 -36.10
C ASP A 176 19.83 -23.65 -37.52
N VAL A 177 20.69 -23.23 -38.45
CA VAL A 177 20.57 -23.55 -39.88
C VAL A 177 20.73 -25.06 -40.12
N SER A 178 21.65 -25.73 -39.42
CA SER A 178 21.95 -27.15 -39.63
C SER A 178 20.78 -28.04 -39.17
N ALA A 179 20.22 -27.78 -37.98
CA ALA A 179 19.07 -28.52 -37.49
C ALA A 179 17.83 -28.35 -38.39
N LEU A 180 17.61 -27.15 -38.92
CA LEU A 180 16.50 -26.89 -39.84
C LEU A 180 16.70 -27.51 -41.23
N THR A 181 17.95 -27.57 -41.71
CA THR A 181 18.30 -28.23 -42.98
C THR A 181 17.99 -29.72 -42.91
N GLU A 182 18.33 -30.38 -41.80
CA GLU A 182 18.01 -31.79 -41.56
C GLU A 182 16.50 -32.02 -41.39
N ALA A 183 15.82 -31.17 -40.61
CA ALA A 183 14.38 -31.30 -40.35
C ALA A 183 13.51 -31.07 -41.59
N LEU A 184 13.90 -30.13 -42.48
CA LEU A 184 13.16 -29.79 -43.70
C LEU A 184 13.60 -30.58 -44.93
N GLY A 185 14.75 -31.26 -44.87
CA GLY A 185 15.32 -32.03 -45.98
C GLY A 185 15.68 -31.15 -47.20
N THR A 186 16.22 -29.96 -46.95
CA THR A 186 16.58 -28.97 -47.99
C THR A 186 18.05 -28.58 -47.91
N ASP A 187 18.51 -27.63 -48.73
CA ASP A 187 19.89 -27.15 -48.71
C ASP A 187 20.08 -25.94 -47.77
N GLU A 188 21.31 -25.74 -47.31
CA GLU A 188 21.66 -24.71 -46.31
C GLU A 188 21.44 -23.28 -46.85
N GLU A 189 21.64 -23.05 -48.15
CA GLU A 189 21.49 -21.74 -48.79
C GLU A 189 20.01 -21.31 -48.78
N SER A 190 19.10 -22.23 -49.08
CA SER A 190 17.65 -22.03 -49.00
C SER A 190 17.17 -21.70 -47.58
N VAL A 191 17.66 -22.40 -46.55
CA VAL A 191 17.29 -22.13 -45.14
C VAL A 191 17.84 -20.78 -44.68
N ALA A 192 19.11 -20.49 -44.97
CA ALA A 192 19.76 -19.25 -44.55
C ALA A 192 19.07 -18.00 -45.11
N ALA A 193 18.53 -18.09 -46.33
CA ALA A 193 17.81 -16.98 -46.98
C ALA A 193 16.49 -16.60 -46.29
N ILE A 194 15.76 -17.57 -45.70
CA ILE A 194 14.42 -17.37 -45.13
C ILE A 194 14.40 -17.25 -43.61
N LEU A 195 15.41 -17.80 -42.93
CA LEU A 195 15.44 -17.93 -41.47
C LEU A 195 15.33 -16.61 -40.72
N PRO A 196 16.01 -15.50 -41.10
CA PRO A 196 15.84 -14.21 -40.42
C PRO A 196 14.40 -13.69 -40.47
N GLY A 197 13.71 -13.88 -41.60
CA GLY A 197 12.31 -13.48 -41.77
C GLY A 197 11.35 -14.33 -40.92
N LEU A 198 11.56 -15.64 -40.89
CA LEU A 198 10.76 -16.57 -40.10
C LEU A 198 10.95 -16.38 -38.58
N ALA A 199 12.20 -16.18 -38.13
CA ALA A 199 12.52 -15.90 -36.73
C ALA A 199 11.92 -14.56 -36.27
N SER A 200 12.01 -13.51 -37.10
CA SER A 200 11.38 -12.22 -36.82
C SER A 200 9.85 -12.33 -36.73
N TRP A 201 9.23 -13.06 -37.65
CA TRP A 201 7.79 -13.33 -37.62
C TRP A 201 7.36 -14.09 -36.36
N ARG A 202 8.11 -15.15 -35.98
CA ARG A 202 7.84 -15.96 -34.78
C ARG A 202 7.96 -15.11 -33.51
N ARG A 203 9.01 -14.29 -33.39
CA ARG A 203 9.19 -13.35 -32.27
C ARG A 203 8.03 -12.37 -32.16
N THR A 204 7.67 -11.71 -33.26
CA THR A 204 6.54 -10.76 -33.30
C THR A 204 5.22 -11.43 -32.90
N ARG A 205 5.01 -12.68 -33.31
CA ARG A 205 3.81 -13.45 -32.93
C ARG A 205 3.83 -13.88 -31.45
N GLY A 206 4.99 -14.25 -30.91
CA GLY A 206 5.17 -14.55 -29.50
C GLY A 206 4.91 -13.34 -28.62
N GLU A 207 5.47 -12.17 -28.98
CA GLU A 207 5.22 -10.89 -28.31
C GLU A 207 3.72 -10.54 -28.33
N ARG A 208 3.06 -10.64 -29.49
CA ARG A 208 1.61 -10.39 -29.61
C ARG A 208 0.77 -11.37 -28.79
N SER A 209 1.08 -12.67 -28.82
CA SER A 209 0.37 -13.67 -28.04
C SER A 209 0.51 -13.45 -26.54
N THR A 210 1.70 -13.01 -26.11
CA THR A 210 1.98 -12.66 -24.71
C THR A 210 1.15 -11.45 -24.30
N VAL A 211 1.17 -10.37 -25.11
CA VAL A 211 0.35 -9.17 -24.89
C VAL A 211 -1.15 -9.50 -24.90
N ASP A 212 -1.61 -10.36 -25.81
CA ASP A 212 -3.01 -10.78 -25.86
C ASP A 212 -3.42 -11.57 -24.62
N SER A 213 -2.52 -12.38 -24.06
CA SER A 213 -2.76 -13.11 -22.79
C SER A 213 -2.83 -12.21 -21.55
N TRP A 214 -2.38 -10.96 -21.67
CA TRP A 214 -2.46 -9.96 -20.59
C TRP A 214 -3.77 -9.15 -20.63
N ARG A 215 -4.57 -9.30 -21.69
CA ARG A 215 -5.81 -8.53 -21.86
C ARG A 215 -6.97 -9.23 -21.16
N TYR A 216 -7.52 -8.55 -20.15
CA TYR A 216 -8.74 -8.94 -19.47
C TYR A 216 -9.80 -7.87 -19.68
N ARG A 217 -11.07 -8.30 -19.64
CA ARG A 217 -12.21 -7.40 -19.56
C ARG A 217 -13.18 -7.93 -18.52
N VAL A 218 -13.86 -7.02 -17.83
CA VAL A 218 -14.99 -7.37 -16.96
C VAL A 218 -16.18 -7.69 -17.85
N ILE A 219 -16.86 -8.81 -17.55
CA ILE A 219 -18.11 -9.19 -18.19
C ILE A 219 -19.15 -9.47 -17.10
N TRP A 220 -20.41 -9.18 -17.41
CA TRP A 220 -21.54 -9.50 -16.55
C TRP A 220 -22.23 -10.76 -17.09
N GLU A 221 -22.32 -11.79 -16.26
CA GLU A 221 -23.00 -13.04 -16.61
C GLU A 221 -24.39 -13.07 -15.97
N PRO A 222 -25.47 -13.27 -16.77
CA PRO A 222 -26.81 -13.37 -16.20
C PRO A 222 -26.95 -14.60 -15.29
N LEU A 223 -27.45 -14.38 -14.07
CA LEU A 223 -27.81 -15.48 -13.17
C LEU A 223 -29.12 -16.13 -13.65
N ALA A 224 -29.03 -17.39 -14.10
CA ALA A 224 -30.15 -18.11 -14.70
C ALA A 224 -31.29 -18.44 -13.73
N GLN A 225 -30.99 -18.57 -12.42
CA GLN A 225 -31.96 -18.84 -11.38
C GLN A 225 -31.61 -18.01 -10.15
N ILE A 226 -32.54 -17.16 -9.71
CA ILE A 226 -32.44 -16.42 -8.45
C ILE A 226 -33.36 -17.13 -7.45
N PRO A 227 -32.81 -17.75 -6.39
CA PRO A 227 -33.63 -18.35 -5.34
C PRO A 227 -34.58 -17.32 -4.73
N ARG A 228 -35.83 -17.69 -4.49
CA ARG A 228 -36.73 -16.86 -3.70
C ARG A 228 -36.33 -16.94 -2.24
N ALA A 229 -35.67 -15.91 -1.75
CA ALA A 229 -35.35 -15.73 -0.35
C ALA A 229 -36.07 -14.49 0.21
N THR A 230 -36.52 -14.58 1.46
CA THR A 230 -37.06 -13.46 2.22
C THR A 230 -36.01 -13.00 3.22
N LEU A 231 -36.00 -11.70 3.51
CA LEU A 231 -35.18 -11.15 4.57
C LEU A 231 -35.83 -11.44 5.92
N ASP A 232 -35.02 -11.59 6.95
CA ASP A 232 -35.43 -11.78 8.33
C ASP A 232 -34.62 -10.91 9.29
N GLY A 233 -35.18 -10.69 10.48
CA GLY A 233 -34.59 -9.88 11.54
C GLY A 233 -34.40 -8.41 11.17
N THR A 234 -33.47 -7.76 11.88
CA THR A 234 -33.29 -6.30 11.82
C THR A 234 -32.14 -5.92 10.89
N TRP A 235 -32.41 -4.99 9.97
CA TRP A 235 -31.45 -4.50 8.99
C TRP A 235 -31.18 -3.01 9.21
N LEU A 236 -29.90 -2.63 9.27
CA LEU A 236 -29.50 -1.24 9.41
C LEU A 236 -29.31 -0.62 8.02
N LEU A 237 -30.13 0.37 7.67
CA LEU A 237 -30.01 1.17 6.44
C LEU A 237 -29.26 2.47 6.74
N VAL A 238 -28.06 2.61 6.17
CA VAL A 238 -27.15 3.73 6.37
C VAL A 238 -27.17 4.66 5.16
N SER A 239 -27.50 5.93 5.38
CA SER A 239 -27.60 6.96 4.35
C SER A 239 -26.92 8.26 4.78
N ALA A 240 -26.79 9.22 3.87
CA ALA A 240 -26.23 10.55 4.15
C ALA A 240 -27.27 11.65 3.86
N GLY A 241 -27.39 12.64 4.76
CA GLY A 241 -28.23 13.84 4.58
C GLY A 241 -29.76 13.64 4.62
N GLY A 242 -30.27 12.41 4.50
CA GLY A 242 -31.70 12.07 4.57
C GLY A 242 -31.98 10.57 4.53
N VAL A 243 -33.25 10.17 4.64
CA VAL A 243 -33.67 8.76 4.53
C VAL A 243 -33.86 8.37 3.06
N ASP A 244 -33.38 7.19 2.67
CA ASP A 244 -33.66 6.57 1.36
C ASP A 244 -34.91 5.69 1.49
N ASP A 245 -36.07 6.28 1.18
CA ASP A 245 -37.38 5.60 1.27
C ASP A 245 -37.51 4.46 0.25
N ASP A 246 -36.91 4.59 -0.94
CA ASP A 246 -37.01 3.59 -2.01
C ASP A 246 -36.36 2.26 -1.60
N VAL A 247 -35.15 2.31 -1.02
CA VAL A 247 -34.45 1.10 -0.56
C VAL A 247 -35.10 0.55 0.70
N ALA A 248 -35.57 1.40 1.61
CA ALA A 248 -36.28 0.98 2.80
C ALA A 248 -37.55 0.19 2.47
N GLU A 249 -38.40 0.71 1.57
CA GLU A 249 -39.61 0.03 1.11
C GLU A 249 -39.32 -1.36 0.53
N VAL A 250 -38.21 -1.51 -0.20
CA VAL A 250 -37.80 -2.80 -0.78
C VAL A 250 -37.36 -3.80 0.30
N LEU A 251 -36.62 -3.35 1.31
CA LEU A 251 -36.19 -4.19 2.43
C LEU A 251 -37.39 -4.65 3.27
N GLU A 252 -38.30 -3.74 3.59
CA GLU A 252 -39.53 -4.02 4.34
C GLU A 252 -40.45 -4.97 3.56
N ALA A 253 -40.66 -4.74 2.26
CA ALA A 253 -41.41 -5.65 1.39
C ALA A 253 -40.73 -7.03 1.27
N GLY A 254 -39.42 -7.10 1.51
CA GLY A 254 -38.64 -8.32 1.60
C GLY A 254 -38.76 -9.08 2.92
N GLY A 255 -39.33 -8.46 3.97
CA GLY A 255 -39.54 -9.04 5.30
C GLY A 255 -38.60 -8.54 6.40
N ALA A 256 -37.73 -7.57 6.10
CA ALA A 256 -36.80 -7.00 7.09
C ALA A 256 -37.50 -5.96 8.00
N GLU A 257 -37.08 -5.91 9.27
CA GLU A 257 -37.32 -4.74 10.13
C GLU A 257 -36.20 -3.71 9.89
N VAL A 258 -36.52 -2.57 9.26
CA VAL A 258 -35.51 -1.58 8.86
C VAL A 258 -35.28 -0.56 9.98
N ARG A 259 -34.02 -0.38 10.37
CA ARG A 259 -33.56 0.72 11.23
C ARG A 259 -32.73 1.68 10.40
N HIS A 260 -33.01 2.97 10.51
CA HIS A 260 -32.30 4.00 9.76
C HIS A 260 -31.17 4.60 10.59
N LEU A 261 -30.02 4.77 9.95
CA LEU A 261 -28.90 5.55 10.45
C LEU A 261 -28.52 6.59 9.41
N VAL A 262 -28.90 7.83 9.65
CA VAL A 262 -28.55 8.96 8.78
C VAL A 262 -27.26 9.58 9.30
N LEU A 263 -26.24 9.61 8.45
CA LEU A 263 -24.95 10.20 8.74
C LEU A 263 -24.87 11.61 8.16
N ASP A 264 -24.10 12.45 8.83
CA ASP A 264 -23.71 13.76 8.34
C ASP A 264 -22.19 13.84 8.16
N GLU A 265 -21.70 14.99 7.71
CA GLU A 265 -20.28 15.18 7.45
C GLU A 265 -19.38 14.99 8.68
N THR A 266 -19.89 15.18 9.90
CA THR A 266 -19.10 14.97 11.11
C THR A 266 -18.75 13.49 11.31
N CYS A 267 -19.57 12.59 10.77
CA CYS A 267 -19.37 11.14 10.78
C CYS A 267 -18.28 10.65 9.81
N THR A 268 -17.60 11.57 9.09
CA THR A 268 -16.33 11.26 8.39
C THR A 268 -15.19 10.99 9.38
N ASP A 269 -15.40 11.27 10.67
CA ASP A 269 -14.56 10.80 11.74
C ASP A 269 -15.08 9.43 12.24
N PRO A 270 -14.27 8.35 12.16
CA PRO A 270 -14.69 7.03 12.64
C PRO A 270 -15.09 7.02 14.12
N ALA A 271 -14.46 7.87 14.94
CA ALA A 271 -14.78 7.96 16.35
C ALA A 271 -16.18 8.55 16.60
N VAL A 272 -16.57 9.56 15.82
CA VAL A 272 -17.91 10.17 15.86
C VAL A 272 -18.94 9.17 15.33
N LEU A 273 -18.67 8.54 14.19
CA LEU A 273 -19.58 7.55 13.60
C LEU A 273 -19.86 6.40 14.57
N ARG A 274 -18.84 5.93 15.29
CA ARG A 274 -18.99 4.88 16.32
C ARG A 274 -19.93 5.30 17.47
N GLU A 275 -20.00 6.57 17.83
CA GLU A 275 -20.96 7.06 18.82
C GLU A 275 -22.42 7.01 18.30
N HIS A 276 -22.59 7.13 16.98
CA HIS A 276 -23.89 6.98 16.32
C HIS A 276 -24.31 5.51 16.13
N LEU A 277 -23.36 4.57 16.10
CA LEU A 277 -23.62 3.12 16.07
C LEU A 277 -24.11 2.62 17.44
N THR A 278 -25.37 2.92 17.74
CA THR A 278 -26.07 2.43 18.95
C THR A 278 -26.94 1.22 18.62
N ASP A 279 -27.13 0.32 19.59
CA ASP A 279 -27.98 -0.87 19.48
C ASP A 279 -27.69 -1.74 18.24
N THR A 280 -26.41 -1.99 17.96
CA THR A 280 -25.93 -2.83 16.84
C THR A 280 -26.02 -4.34 17.13
N ASP A 281 -26.41 -4.72 18.35
CA ASP A 281 -26.63 -6.11 18.73
C ASP A 281 -27.81 -6.72 17.99
N GLY A 282 -27.60 -7.90 17.40
CA GLY A 282 -28.66 -8.67 16.74
C GLY A 282 -29.02 -8.19 15.32
N LEU A 283 -28.22 -7.30 14.71
CA LEU A 283 -28.39 -6.95 13.30
C LEU A 283 -28.16 -8.18 12.40
N THR A 284 -29.10 -8.44 11.49
CA THR A 284 -28.98 -9.48 10.47
C THR A 284 -28.10 -9.01 9.31
N GLY A 285 -28.11 -7.71 9.00
CA GLY A 285 -27.35 -7.13 7.91
C GLY A 285 -27.34 -5.61 7.94
N ILE A 286 -26.39 -5.03 7.22
CA ILE A 286 -26.20 -3.58 7.08
C ILE A 286 -26.20 -3.25 5.60
N VAL A 287 -27.00 -2.26 5.20
CA VAL A 287 -27.10 -1.78 3.82
C VAL A 287 -26.69 -0.32 3.80
N SER A 288 -25.67 -0.01 3.03
CA SER A 288 -25.15 1.35 2.84
C SER A 288 -25.58 1.88 1.47
N VAL A 289 -26.32 2.99 1.48
CA VAL A 289 -26.65 3.80 0.29
C VAL A 289 -25.84 5.10 0.27
N LEU A 290 -24.72 5.15 1.01
CA LEU A 290 -23.85 6.32 1.10
C LEU A 290 -23.29 6.75 -0.26
N ALA A 291 -23.33 5.89 -1.28
CA ALA A 291 -22.95 6.23 -2.65
C ALA A 291 -23.72 7.39 -3.26
N ASP A 292 -24.92 7.69 -2.76
CA ASP A 292 -25.71 8.79 -3.29
C ASP A 292 -25.19 10.18 -2.91
N ALA A 293 -24.36 10.29 -1.85
CA ALA A 293 -23.70 11.53 -1.45
C ALA A 293 -22.43 11.79 -2.28
N GLU A 294 -22.62 12.30 -3.49
CA GLU A 294 -21.55 12.62 -4.44
C GLU A 294 -20.97 14.03 -4.29
N GLU A 295 -21.52 14.85 -3.39
CA GLU A 295 -20.94 16.15 -3.04
C GLU A 295 -19.52 16.01 -2.46
N ASP A 296 -18.72 17.07 -2.63
CA ASP A 296 -17.36 17.11 -2.11
C ASP A 296 -17.34 17.08 -0.57
N CYS A 297 -16.42 16.30 0.01
CA CYS A 297 -16.15 16.32 1.44
C CYS A 297 -15.28 17.53 1.80
N VAL A 298 -15.73 18.36 2.74
CA VAL A 298 -14.99 19.53 3.25
C VAL A 298 -13.79 19.09 4.07
N ARG A 299 -13.94 18.04 4.91
CA ARG A 299 -12.86 17.55 5.79
C ARG A 299 -11.74 16.86 5.01
N HIS A 300 -12.07 16.21 3.90
CA HIS A 300 -11.13 15.48 3.05
C HIS A 300 -11.24 15.94 1.59
N PRO A 301 -10.59 17.08 1.24
CA PRO A 301 -10.65 17.62 -0.11
C PRO A 301 -10.22 16.59 -1.17
N GLY A 302 -11.05 16.42 -2.20
CA GLY A 302 -10.83 15.46 -3.29
C GLY A 302 -11.54 14.11 -3.12
N LEU A 303 -12.23 13.88 -2.00
CA LEU A 303 -13.15 12.75 -1.82
C LEU A 303 -14.60 13.22 -1.92
N THR A 304 -15.49 12.35 -2.41
CA THR A 304 -16.92 12.52 -2.20
C THR A 304 -17.27 12.24 -0.74
N LEU A 305 -18.30 12.90 -0.23
CA LEU A 305 -18.78 12.69 1.14
C LEU A 305 -19.15 11.22 1.35
N GLY A 306 -19.85 10.60 0.39
CA GLY A 306 -20.25 9.21 0.42
C GLY A 306 -19.08 8.23 0.55
N LEU A 307 -17.97 8.47 -0.14
CA LEU A 307 -16.77 7.65 -0.03
C LEU A 307 -16.12 7.81 1.35
N ALA A 308 -15.96 9.05 1.83
CA ALA A 308 -15.37 9.32 3.14
C ALA A 308 -16.19 8.69 4.28
N LEU A 309 -17.52 8.79 4.22
CA LEU A 309 -18.43 8.12 5.15
C LEU A 309 -18.37 6.59 5.05
N SER A 310 -18.24 6.04 3.84
CA SER A 310 -18.14 4.59 3.62
C SER A 310 -16.88 3.99 4.23
N VAL A 311 -15.73 4.68 4.12
CA VAL A 311 -14.48 4.27 4.79
C VAL A 311 -14.66 4.33 6.31
N SER A 312 -15.21 5.43 6.82
CA SER A 312 -15.44 5.62 8.26
C SER A 312 -16.41 4.58 8.83
N LEU A 313 -17.45 4.20 8.08
CA LEU A 313 -18.40 3.15 8.44
C LEU A 313 -17.71 1.79 8.56
N ALA A 314 -16.91 1.40 7.56
CA ALA A 314 -16.19 0.13 7.59
C ALA A 314 -15.22 0.03 8.78
N GLN A 315 -14.54 1.13 9.11
CA GLN A 315 -13.64 1.24 10.26
C GLN A 315 -14.41 1.14 11.59
N ALA A 316 -15.46 1.95 11.78
CA ALA A 316 -16.24 1.97 13.00
C ALA A 316 -16.94 0.63 13.29
N LEU A 317 -17.46 -0.05 12.26
CA LEU A 317 -18.01 -1.40 12.41
C LEU A 317 -16.96 -2.43 12.83
N GLY A 318 -15.69 -2.23 12.44
CA GLY A 318 -14.57 -3.08 12.85
C GLY A 318 -14.17 -2.87 14.31
N GLU A 319 -14.10 -1.61 14.73
CA GLU A 319 -13.80 -1.27 16.12
C GLU A 319 -14.92 -1.67 17.09
N ALA A 320 -16.18 -1.62 16.63
CA ALA A 320 -17.35 -2.05 17.39
C ALA A 320 -17.62 -3.56 17.36
N ASP A 321 -16.75 -4.36 16.71
CA ASP A 321 -16.86 -5.81 16.54
C ASP A 321 -18.24 -6.28 15.99
N VAL A 322 -18.84 -5.47 15.11
CA VAL A 322 -20.15 -5.79 14.51
C VAL A 322 -19.95 -6.84 13.43
N THR A 323 -20.54 -8.03 13.61
CA THR A 323 -20.36 -9.16 12.69
C THR A 323 -21.36 -9.20 11.53
N ALA A 324 -22.38 -8.34 11.54
CA ALA A 324 -23.40 -8.31 10.49
C ALA A 324 -22.78 -7.98 9.11
N PRO A 325 -23.21 -8.65 8.03
CA PRO A 325 -22.68 -8.40 6.69
C PRO A 325 -23.05 -7.01 6.17
N LEU A 326 -22.03 -6.27 5.72
CA LEU A 326 -22.14 -4.95 5.11
C LEU A 326 -22.29 -5.05 3.59
N TRP A 327 -23.37 -4.46 3.08
CA TRP A 327 -23.69 -4.37 1.67
C TRP A 327 -23.58 -2.91 1.20
N PHE A 328 -22.88 -2.69 0.10
CA PHE A 328 -22.76 -1.38 -0.54
C PHE A 328 -23.66 -1.33 -1.76
N LEU A 329 -24.59 -0.36 -1.77
CA LEU A 329 -25.45 -0.12 -2.91
C LEU A 329 -24.93 1.07 -3.71
N THR A 330 -24.83 0.88 -5.02
CA THR A 330 -24.57 1.94 -6.00
C THR A 330 -25.74 2.02 -6.98
N ARG A 331 -25.80 3.05 -7.83
CA ARG A 331 -26.80 3.20 -8.88
C ARG A 331 -26.17 3.78 -10.14
N GLY A 332 -26.23 3.04 -11.24
CA GLY A 332 -25.66 3.48 -12.52
C GLY A 332 -24.15 3.66 -12.48
N ALA A 333 -23.46 2.95 -11.58
CA ALA A 333 -22.00 2.97 -11.46
C ALA A 333 -21.34 2.05 -12.50
N PHE A 334 -22.08 1.04 -12.98
CA PHE A 334 -21.58 0.04 -13.90
C PHE A 334 -22.43 -0.05 -15.17
N SER A 335 -21.82 -0.65 -16.20
CA SER A 335 -22.50 -1.02 -17.43
C SER A 335 -22.53 -2.53 -17.53
N THR A 336 -23.72 -3.11 -17.54
CA THR A 336 -23.94 -4.55 -17.76
C THR A 336 -23.96 -4.95 -19.23
N GLY A 337 -24.02 -3.96 -20.14
CA GLY A 337 -23.99 -4.18 -21.58
C GLY A 337 -24.16 -2.89 -22.38
N PRO A 338 -24.17 -2.97 -23.73
CA PRO A 338 -24.16 -1.78 -24.60
C PRO A 338 -25.36 -0.83 -24.45
N SER A 339 -26.48 -1.34 -23.91
CA SER A 339 -27.71 -0.56 -23.66
C SER A 339 -27.78 0.04 -22.26
N ASP A 340 -26.78 -0.21 -21.41
CA ASP A 340 -26.73 0.20 -20.02
C ASP A 340 -25.61 1.24 -19.86
N THR A 341 -25.99 2.50 -19.76
CA THR A 341 -25.05 3.63 -19.71
C THR A 341 -24.66 3.94 -18.28
N VAL A 342 -23.37 4.10 -18.01
CA VAL A 342 -22.88 4.59 -16.73
C VAL A 342 -23.30 6.05 -16.55
N THR A 343 -24.13 6.33 -15.56
CA THR A 343 -24.64 7.68 -15.26
C THR A 343 -23.99 8.30 -14.02
N ARG A 344 -23.51 7.48 -13.07
CA ARG A 344 -22.91 7.95 -11.81
C ARG A 344 -21.52 7.32 -11.58
N PRO A 345 -20.51 7.71 -12.38
CA PRO A 345 -19.19 7.08 -12.34
C PRO A 345 -18.46 7.25 -11.00
N LEU A 346 -18.76 8.29 -10.22
CA LEU A 346 -18.15 8.51 -8.90
C LEU A 346 -18.48 7.37 -7.92
N GLN A 347 -19.67 6.77 -8.03
CA GLN A 347 -20.07 5.67 -7.16
C GLN A 347 -19.24 4.39 -7.36
N SER A 348 -18.55 4.24 -8.50
CA SER A 348 -17.61 3.13 -8.72
C SER A 348 -16.47 3.09 -7.69
N GLN A 349 -16.14 4.23 -7.07
CA GLN A 349 -15.16 4.30 -5.99
C GLN A 349 -15.59 3.48 -4.76
N ILE A 350 -16.88 3.47 -4.44
CA ILE A 350 -17.43 2.68 -3.32
C ILE A 350 -17.42 1.19 -3.65
N ALA A 351 -17.62 0.82 -4.91
CA ALA A 351 -17.46 -0.56 -5.32
C ALA A 351 -16.00 -1.05 -5.18
N GLY A 352 -15.03 -0.20 -5.53
CA GLY A 352 -13.61 -0.47 -5.32
C GLY A 352 -13.24 -0.62 -3.84
N LEU A 353 -13.77 0.27 -2.98
CA LEU A 353 -13.67 0.12 -1.53
C LEU A 353 -14.29 -1.21 -1.09
N GLY A 354 -15.46 -1.53 -1.60
CA GLY A 354 -16.19 -2.73 -1.26
C GLY A 354 -15.40 -4.02 -1.55
N TRP A 355 -14.85 -4.15 -2.75
CA TRP A 355 -13.99 -5.29 -3.10
C TRP A 355 -12.74 -5.38 -2.21
N THR A 356 -12.24 -4.26 -1.70
CA THR A 356 -11.13 -4.23 -0.75
C THR A 356 -11.57 -4.72 0.63
N VAL A 357 -12.72 -4.27 1.13
CA VAL A 357 -13.31 -4.75 2.40
C VAL A 357 -13.60 -6.26 2.33
N ALA A 358 -13.97 -6.79 1.17
CA ALA A 358 -14.17 -8.23 0.97
C ALA A 358 -12.90 -9.05 1.26
N VAL A 359 -11.72 -8.50 0.97
CA VAL A 359 -10.42 -9.16 1.19
C VAL A 359 -9.95 -8.94 2.64
N GLU A 360 -10.07 -7.72 3.15
CA GLU A 360 -9.58 -7.36 4.49
C GLU A 360 -10.48 -7.89 5.62
N HIS A 361 -11.79 -7.92 5.38
CA HIS A 361 -12.82 -8.23 6.38
C HIS A 361 -13.87 -9.23 5.86
N PRO A 362 -13.48 -10.42 5.39
CA PRO A 362 -14.36 -11.35 4.67
C PRO A 362 -15.56 -11.84 5.49
N ARG A 363 -15.47 -11.84 6.83
CA ARG A 363 -16.57 -12.28 7.71
C ARG A 363 -17.70 -11.25 7.84
N ARG A 364 -17.42 -9.99 7.53
CA ARG A 364 -18.36 -8.86 7.67
C ARG A 364 -18.79 -8.31 6.32
N TRP A 365 -18.34 -8.94 5.24
CA TRP A 365 -18.63 -8.52 3.88
C TRP A 365 -19.89 -9.20 3.35
N GLY A 366 -20.87 -8.41 2.93
CA GLY A 366 -22.04 -8.88 2.20
C GLY A 366 -21.81 -8.86 0.69
N GLY A 367 -21.62 -7.65 0.13
CA GLY A 367 -21.47 -7.48 -1.31
C GLY A 367 -21.54 -6.03 -1.78
N VAL A 368 -21.25 -5.83 -3.07
CA VAL A 368 -21.59 -4.59 -3.81
C VAL A 368 -22.71 -4.91 -4.78
N VAL A 369 -23.75 -4.08 -4.81
CA VAL A 369 -24.88 -4.22 -5.73
C VAL A 369 -25.14 -2.90 -6.43
N ASP A 370 -25.10 -2.90 -7.76
CA ASP A 370 -25.49 -1.74 -8.56
C ASP A 370 -26.98 -1.85 -8.90
N LEU A 371 -27.73 -0.82 -8.53
CA LEU A 371 -29.15 -0.69 -8.78
C LEU A 371 -29.39 -0.05 -10.16
N PRO A 372 -30.44 -0.47 -10.87
CA PRO A 372 -30.85 0.24 -12.08
C PRO A 372 -31.33 1.65 -11.73
N GLU A 373 -31.15 2.58 -12.67
CA GLU A 373 -31.78 3.89 -12.56
C GLU A 373 -33.32 3.72 -12.60
N ALA A 374 -34.04 4.44 -11.74
CA ALA A 374 -35.49 4.34 -11.69
C ALA A 374 -36.08 4.71 -13.08
N PRO A 375 -37.00 3.90 -13.64
CA PRO A 375 -37.54 4.20 -14.96
C PRO A 375 -38.33 5.50 -14.92
N ALA A 376 -38.21 6.31 -15.98
CA ALA A 376 -39.07 7.48 -16.18
C ALA A 376 -40.56 7.07 -16.05
N PRO A 377 -41.43 7.92 -15.48
CA PRO A 377 -42.80 7.55 -15.05
C PRO A 377 -43.72 6.99 -16.16
N GLN A 378 -43.30 6.99 -17.43
CA GLN A 378 -44.07 6.42 -18.56
C GLN A 378 -43.80 4.94 -18.87
N GLN A 379 -42.86 4.26 -18.19
CA GLN A 379 -42.52 2.85 -18.47
C GLN A 379 -42.86 1.87 -17.32
N ALA A 380 -43.60 2.30 -16.30
CA ALA A 380 -44.04 1.44 -15.20
C ALA A 380 -45.15 0.45 -15.63
N THR A 381 -44.77 -0.57 -16.42
CA THR A 381 -45.55 -1.79 -16.58
C THR A 381 -44.84 -2.92 -15.85
N SER A 382 -45.45 -3.33 -14.72
CA SER A 382 -45.19 -4.53 -13.91
C SER A 382 -43.78 -5.14 -13.94
N ALA A 383 -43.09 -4.99 -12.80
CA ALA A 383 -41.92 -5.77 -12.31
C ALA A 383 -40.51 -5.25 -12.64
N PRO A 384 -39.99 -4.31 -11.83
CA PRO A 384 -38.59 -4.41 -11.40
C PRO A 384 -38.32 -4.26 -9.89
N SER A 385 -39.28 -3.83 -9.06
CA SER A 385 -39.02 -3.43 -7.66
C SER A 385 -38.80 -4.56 -6.64
N ARG A 386 -38.76 -5.83 -7.03
CA ARG A 386 -38.58 -6.98 -6.09
C ARG A 386 -37.20 -7.66 -6.12
N ARG A 387 -36.26 -7.17 -6.92
CA ARG A 387 -34.96 -7.86 -7.14
C ARG A 387 -33.90 -7.65 -6.04
N PRO A 388 -33.78 -6.49 -5.36
CA PRO A 388 -32.67 -6.28 -4.41
C PRO A 388 -32.74 -7.19 -3.18
N ALA A 389 -33.93 -7.38 -2.61
CA ALA A 389 -34.12 -8.16 -1.38
C ALA A 389 -33.70 -9.65 -1.53
N HIS A 390 -33.84 -10.24 -2.71
CA HIS A 390 -33.44 -11.63 -2.95
C HIS A 390 -31.91 -11.82 -2.97
N THR A 391 -31.16 -10.82 -3.42
CA THR A 391 -29.69 -10.85 -3.45
C THR A 391 -29.11 -10.71 -2.04
N LEU A 392 -29.74 -9.87 -1.20
CA LEU A 392 -29.32 -9.63 0.19
C LEU A 392 -29.59 -10.82 1.12
N ALA A 393 -30.59 -11.65 0.81
CA ALA A 393 -30.99 -12.80 1.62
C ALA A 393 -30.22 -14.10 1.28
N ALA A 394 -29.33 -14.10 0.29
CA ALA A 394 -28.48 -15.25 0.00
C ALA A 394 -27.26 -15.25 0.96
N PRO A 395 -26.89 -16.40 1.57
CA PRO A 395 -25.68 -16.46 2.36
C PRO A 395 -24.47 -16.07 1.50
N ALA A 396 -23.54 -15.30 2.07
CA ALA A 396 -22.28 -14.98 1.43
C ALA A 396 -21.50 -16.27 1.16
N GLU A 397 -21.71 -16.88 -0.01
CA GLU A 397 -20.80 -17.90 -0.50
C GLU A 397 -19.46 -17.19 -0.74
N SER A 398 -18.49 -17.47 0.13
CA SER A 398 -17.09 -17.42 -0.29
C SER A 398 -17.01 -18.15 -1.64
N PRO A 399 -16.28 -17.65 -2.65
CA PRO A 399 -16.38 -18.16 -4.02
C PRO A 399 -16.00 -19.65 -4.05
N SER A 400 -17.01 -20.51 -3.91
CA SER A 400 -16.83 -21.94 -3.72
C SER A 400 -17.03 -22.62 -5.06
N THR A 401 -15.95 -23.24 -5.51
CA THR A 401 -15.88 -23.98 -6.75
C THR A 401 -16.63 -25.29 -6.61
N SER A 402 -17.93 -25.31 -6.91
CA SER A 402 -18.69 -26.55 -7.08
C SER A 402 -18.98 -26.77 -8.57
N SER A 403 -18.18 -27.62 -9.21
CA SER A 403 -18.54 -28.23 -10.50
C SER A 403 -18.74 -29.71 -10.30
N THR A 404 -20.01 -30.09 -10.21
CA THR A 404 -20.47 -31.46 -10.15
C THR A 404 -20.23 -32.12 -11.51
N ARG A 405 -19.45 -33.21 -11.45
CA ARG A 405 -19.20 -34.17 -12.51
C ARG A 405 -20.53 -34.74 -13.05
N THR A 406 -20.75 -34.68 -14.35
CA THR A 406 -21.58 -35.68 -15.03
C THR A 406 -21.11 -35.91 -16.46
N SER A 407 -20.65 -37.16 -16.67
CA SER A 407 -20.39 -37.93 -17.89
C SER A 407 -19.35 -37.43 -18.90
#